data_AF-A0A2V8UQN0-F1
#
_entry.id   AF-A0A2V8UQN0-F1
#
_cell.length_a   1.000
_cell.length_b   1.000
_cell.length_c   1.000
_cell.angle_alpha   90.00
_cell.angle_beta   90.00
_cell.angle_gamma   90.00
#
_symmetry.space_group_name_H-M   'P 1'
#
loop_
_entity.id
_entity.type
_entity.pdbx_description
1 polymer ?
#
loop_
_entity_poly.entity_id
_entity_poly.type
_entity_poly.pdbx_seq_one_letter_code
_entity_poly.pdbx_strand_id
1 'polypeptide(L)'
;MDFIEDYPKLEAAQRDHFQHVVTRLLSGAVLSPGSPLKVDPDWRFAERYRDLIDSYLRVGGWRFDIDLGLRMARAVHEAGIQRVRFTKLESLVLCSLRLYYHEQMRLASDQERCELSVGDLRERLIQAGKPAAQLSPRVVALALRRLSRHSLVRMERGFEAQDHEIVIVEALVEKVLPADKISDIEQKMRTYTAAQAKQEAQGASSPSPGEEEESGE
;
A
#
# COMPACT_ATOMS: atom_id res chain seq x y z
N MET A 1 -2.89 29.89 -8.93
CA MET A 1 -3.28 30.66 -7.73
C MET A 1 -2.08 30.71 -6.80
N ASP A 2 -1.80 31.87 -6.22
CA ASP A 2 -0.78 32.04 -5.19
C ASP A 2 -1.43 32.08 -3.80
N PHE A 3 -0.90 31.33 -2.85
CA PHE A 3 -1.49 31.23 -1.51
C PHE A 3 -1.57 32.58 -0.80
N ILE A 4 -0.54 33.41 -0.90
CA ILE A 4 -0.48 34.69 -0.19
C ILE A 4 -1.52 35.66 -0.76
N GLU A 5 -1.71 35.66 -2.07
CA GLU A 5 -2.61 36.59 -2.75
C GLU A 5 -4.07 36.12 -2.78
N ASP A 6 -4.32 34.82 -2.97
CA ASP A 6 -5.65 34.30 -3.30
C ASP A 6 -6.40 33.75 -2.09
N TYR A 7 -5.71 33.24 -1.05
CA TYR A 7 -6.37 32.75 0.16
C TYR A 7 -7.22 33.81 0.89
N PRO A 8 -6.77 35.08 1.04
CA PRO A 8 -7.59 36.12 1.68
C PRO A 8 -8.89 36.44 0.93
N LYS A 9 -8.92 36.22 -0.38
CA LYS A 9 -10.06 36.49 -1.26
C LYS A 9 -11.16 35.42 -1.17
N LEU A 10 -10.86 34.27 -0.56
CA LEU A 10 -11.83 33.20 -0.34
C LEU A 10 -12.91 33.62 0.67
N GLU A 11 -14.13 33.14 0.45
CA GLU A 11 -15.21 33.26 1.42
C GLU A 11 -14.89 32.48 2.70
N ALA A 12 -15.51 32.85 3.83
CA ALA A 12 -15.26 32.21 5.12
C ALA A 12 -15.41 30.68 5.06
N ALA A 13 -16.50 30.17 4.48
CA ALA A 13 -16.72 28.74 4.33
C ALA A 13 -15.66 28.04 3.44
N GLN A 14 -15.15 28.72 2.41
CA GLN A 14 -14.09 28.19 1.55
C GLN A 14 -12.76 28.12 2.29
N ARG A 15 -12.47 29.08 3.17
CA ARG A 15 -11.27 29.06 4.02
C ARG A 15 -11.33 27.92 5.04
N ASP A 16 -12.49 27.69 5.66
CA ASP A 16 -12.68 26.57 6.59
C ASP A 16 -12.52 25.22 5.87
N HIS A 17 -13.08 25.09 4.67
CA HIS A 17 -12.93 23.88 3.86
C HIS A 17 -11.48 23.67 3.41
N PHE A 18 -10.79 24.74 3.00
CA PHE A 18 -9.36 24.69 2.69
C PHE A 18 -8.55 24.14 3.87
N GLN A 19 -8.76 24.68 5.08
CA GLN A 19 -8.07 24.22 6.29
C GLN A 19 -8.35 22.74 6.57
N HIS A 20 -9.60 22.30 6.40
CA HIS A 20 -9.98 20.89 6.55
C HIS A 20 -9.23 19.99 5.56
N VAL A 21 -9.25 20.34 4.27
CA VAL A 21 -8.60 19.57 3.19
C VAL A 21 -7.09 19.48 3.43
N VAL A 22 -6.44 20.60 3.74
CA VAL A 22 -5.01 20.66 4.03
C VAL A 22 -4.65 19.81 5.26
N THR A 23 -5.44 19.91 6.34
CA THR A 23 -5.22 19.11 7.55
C THR A 23 -5.31 17.62 7.25
N ARG A 24 -6.32 17.21 6.48
CA ARG A 24 -6.52 15.84 6.03
C ARG A 24 -5.34 15.35 5.18
N LEU A 25 -4.88 16.14 4.21
CA LEU A 25 -3.70 15.83 3.39
C LEU A 25 -2.42 15.66 4.23
N LEU A 26 -2.15 16.59 5.16
CA LEU A 26 -0.96 16.56 6.02
C LEU A 26 -0.99 15.42 7.04
N SER A 27 -2.19 14.94 7.43
CA SER A 27 -2.32 13.70 8.22
C SER A 27 -1.99 12.42 7.45
N GLY A 28 -1.67 12.53 6.15
CA GLY A 28 -1.30 11.41 5.28
C GLY A 28 -2.48 10.77 4.54
N ALA A 29 -3.67 11.38 4.58
CA ALA A 29 -4.80 10.86 3.85
C ALA A 29 -4.64 11.02 2.33
N VAL A 30 -5.14 10.04 1.59
CA VAL A 30 -5.36 10.13 0.14
C VAL A 30 -6.80 10.53 -0.11
N LEU A 31 -6.99 11.64 -0.81
CA LEU A 31 -8.30 12.06 -1.30
C LEU A 31 -8.62 11.27 -2.56
N SER A 32 -9.88 10.85 -2.69
CA SER A 32 -10.43 10.22 -3.88
C SER A 32 -11.85 10.74 -4.08
N PRO A 33 -12.44 10.66 -5.28
CA PRO A 33 -13.81 11.11 -5.53
C PRO A 33 -14.88 10.44 -4.66
N GLY A 34 -14.55 9.32 -4.01
CA GLY A 34 -15.51 8.46 -3.33
C GLY A 34 -16.31 7.58 -4.30
N SER A 35 -17.31 6.87 -3.78
CA SER A 35 -18.25 6.10 -4.60
C SER A 35 -19.43 6.99 -5.02
N PRO A 36 -20.21 6.60 -6.04
CA PRO A 36 -21.44 7.32 -6.40
C PRO A 36 -22.40 7.50 -5.21
N LEU A 37 -22.43 6.54 -4.29
CA LEU A 37 -23.26 6.57 -3.07
C LEU A 37 -22.67 7.46 -1.95
N LYS A 38 -21.36 7.72 -1.97
CA LYS A 38 -20.65 8.51 -0.96
C LYS A 38 -19.52 9.29 -1.61
N VAL A 39 -19.92 10.41 -2.22
CA VAL A 39 -18.99 11.36 -2.85
C VAL A 39 -18.15 12.04 -1.79
N ASP A 40 -16.86 12.20 -2.05
CA ASP A 40 -15.96 12.98 -1.20
C ASP A 40 -15.97 14.45 -1.65
N PRO A 41 -16.53 15.39 -0.85
CA PRO A 41 -16.54 16.81 -1.22
C PRO A 41 -15.13 17.41 -1.26
N ASP A 42 -14.18 16.84 -0.51
CA ASP A 42 -12.79 17.32 -0.46
C ASP A 42 -12.07 17.08 -1.79
N TRP A 43 -12.42 16.03 -2.53
CA TRP A 43 -11.87 15.76 -3.85
C TRP A 43 -12.18 16.90 -4.82
N ARG A 44 -13.46 17.30 -4.92
CA ARG A 44 -13.88 18.38 -5.84
C ARG A 44 -13.28 19.72 -5.44
N PHE A 45 -13.15 19.97 -4.14
CA PHE A 45 -12.47 21.15 -3.63
C PHE A 45 -10.99 21.15 -4.06
N ALA A 46 -10.31 20.02 -3.89
CA ALA A 46 -8.89 19.88 -4.21
C ALA A 46 -8.62 19.97 -5.71
N GLU A 47 -9.52 19.48 -6.58
CA GLU A 47 -9.45 19.70 -8.02
C GLU A 47 -9.58 21.18 -8.39
N ARG A 48 -10.54 21.88 -7.76
CA ARG A 48 -10.81 23.30 -8.06
C ARG A 48 -9.69 24.23 -7.57
N TYR A 49 -9.15 23.97 -6.39
CA TYR A 49 -8.17 24.82 -5.71
C TYR A 49 -6.76 24.20 -5.71
N ARG A 50 -6.45 23.33 -6.69
CA ARG A 50 -5.17 22.62 -6.79
C ARG A 50 -3.94 23.50 -6.63
N ASP A 51 -3.89 24.63 -7.34
CA ASP A 51 -2.73 25.51 -7.36
C ASP A 51 -2.58 26.24 -6.01
N LEU A 52 -3.71 26.57 -5.37
CA LEU A 52 -3.73 27.21 -4.04
C LEU A 52 -3.21 26.25 -2.96
N ILE A 53 -3.67 24.99 -3.00
CA ILE A 53 -3.23 23.94 -2.08
C ILE A 53 -1.74 23.65 -2.29
N ASP A 54 -1.29 23.51 -3.54
CA ASP A 54 0.12 23.29 -3.86
C ASP A 54 0.99 24.46 -3.38
N SER A 55 0.59 25.69 -3.66
CA SER A 55 1.30 26.91 -3.21
C SER A 55 1.46 26.94 -1.68
N TYR A 56 0.40 26.62 -0.93
CA TYR A 56 0.49 26.52 0.53
C TYR A 56 1.43 25.41 1.00
N LEU A 57 1.28 24.20 0.44
CA LEU A 57 2.07 23.03 0.85
C LEU A 57 3.57 23.24 0.59
N ARG A 58 3.94 23.95 -0.50
CA ARG A 58 5.33 24.27 -0.84
C ARG A 58 6.06 25.04 0.26
N VAL A 59 5.36 25.87 1.04
CA VAL A 59 5.96 26.61 2.16
C VAL A 59 6.60 25.66 3.18
N GLY A 60 6.01 24.47 3.38
CA GLY A 60 6.50 23.45 4.30
C GLY A 60 7.37 22.36 3.67
N GLY A 61 7.81 22.52 2.41
CA GLY A 61 8.55 21.48 1.69
C GLY A 61 7.68 20.29 1.23
N TRP A 62 6.38 20.50 1.13
CA TRP A 62 5.43 19.54 0.59
C TRP A 62 5.00 19.92 -0.82
N ARG A 63 4.56 18.93 -1.58
CA ARG A 63 3.94 19.10 -2.89
C ARG A 63 2.54 18.50 -2.87
N PHE A 64 1.60 19.17 -3.51
CA PHE A 64 0.31 18.58 -3.81
C PHE A 64 0.43 17.68 -5.05
N ASP A 65 0.27 16.37 -4.86
CA ASP A 65 0.33 15.36 -5.91
C ASP A 65 -1.10 14.90 -6.22
N ILE A 66 -1.65 15.36 -7.35
CA ILE A 66 -2.97 14.96 -7.85
C ILE A 66 -2.80 14.20 -9.17
N ASP A 67 -3.41 13.03 -9.24
CA ASP A 67 -3.48 12.20 -10.43
C ASP A 67 -4.94 11.97 -10.80
N LEU A 68 -5.36 12.55 -11.93
CA LEU A 68 -6.73 12.45 -12.41
C LEU A 68 -7.02 11.08 -13.05
N GLY A 69 -6.00 10.39 -13.56
CA GLY A 69 -6.13 9.05 -14.14
C GLY A 69 -6.36 8.01 -13.04
N LEU A 70 -5.56 8.07 -11.97
CA LEU A 70 -5.74 7.25 -10.77
C LEU A 70 -6.83 7.78 -9.82
N ARG A 71 -7.41 8.95 -10.14
CA ARG A 71 -8.46 9.61 -9.34
C ARG A 71 -8.07 9.73 -7.86
N MET A 72 -6.85 10.19 -7.60
CA MET A 72 -6.31 10.33 -6.25
C MET A 72 -5.50 11.61 -6.06
N ALA A 73 -5.49 12.15 -4.84
CA ALA A 73 -4.68 13.31 -4.47
C ALA A 73 -4.09 13.14 -3.07
N ARG A 74 -2.86 13.61 -2.87
CA ARG A 74 -2.12 13.48 -1.60
C ARG A 74 -1.09 14.59 -1.42
N ALA A 75 -0.64 14.81 -0.19
CA ALA A 75 0.56 15.59 0.09
C ALA A 75 1.80 14.68 0.07
N VAL A 76 2.88 15.15 -0.55
CA VAL A 76 4.16 14.43 -0.63
C VAL A 76 5.29 15.34 -0.15
N HIS A 77 6.05 14.89 0.83
CA HIS A 77 7.21 15.64 1.30
C HIS A 77 8.37 15.49 0.31
N GLU A 78 8.90 16.61 -0.20
CA GLU A 78 9.88 16.59 -1.30
C GLU A 78 11.23 16.00 -0.87
N ALA A 79 11.73 16.36 0.32
CA ALA A 79 12.99 15.83 0.84
C ALA A 79 12.91 14.37 1.35
N GLY A 80 11.73 13.76 1.38
CA GLY A 80 11.56 12.36 1.82
C GLY A 80 11.86 12.07 3.29
N ILE A 81 11.90 13.09 4.16
CA ILE A 81 12.18 12.94 5.60
C ILE A 81 11.11 12.08 6.28
N GLN A 82 9.87 12.11 5.79
CA GLN A 82 8.74 11.36 6.34
C GLN A 82 8.51 9.99 5.67
N ARG A 83 9.56 9.40 5.08
CA ARG A 83 9.44 8.07 4.47
C ARG A 83 9.24 6.99 5.53
N VAL A 84 8.25 6.14 5.30
CA VAL A 84 8.00 4.96 6.12
C VAL A 84 8.88 3.82 5.62
N ARG A 85 9.56 3.14 6.55
CA ARG A 85 10.26 1.88 6.27
C ARG A 85 9.36 0.71 6.61
N PHE A 86 9.15 -0.16 5.64
CA PHE A 86 8.44 -1.41 5.83
C PHE A 86 9.41 -2.53 6.21
N THR A 87 8.93 -3.48 6.99
CA THR A 87 9.63 -4.74 7.24
C THR A 87 9.72 -5.55 5.96
N LYS A 88 10.55 -6.61 5.97
CA LYS A 88 10.68 -7.51 4.83
C LYS A 88 9.34 -8.15 4.43
N LEU A 89 8.53 -8.56 5.42
CA LEU A 89 7.21 -9.13 5.16
C LEU A 89 6.26 -8.08 4.59
N GLU A 90 6.17 -6.91 5.22
CA GLU A 90 5.30 -5.81 4.74
C GLU A 90 5.66 -5.39 3.30
N SER A 91 6.96 -5.36 2.97
CA SER A 91 7.44 -5.08 1.63
C SER A 91 7.04 -6.18 0.64
N LEU A 92 7.11 -7.45 1.05
CA LEU A 92 6.69 -8.58 0.23
C LEU A 92 5.18 -8.55 -0.05
N VAL A 93 4.38 -8.30 0.98
CA VAL A 93 2.92 -8.10 0.86
C VAL A 93 2.63 -6.96 -0.11
N LEU A 94 3.32 -5.82 0.03
CA LEU A 94 3.14 -4.68 -0.88
C LEU A 94 3.49 -5.02 -2.33
N CYS A 95 4.58 -5.75 -2.57
CA CYS A 95 4.95 -6.24 -3.90
C CYS A 95 3.88 -7.17 -4.47
N SER A 96 3.39 -8.13 -3.69
CA SER A 96 2.31 -9.04 -4.11
C SER A 96 1.03 -8.29 -4.47
N LEU A 97 0.61 -7.33 -3.64
CA LEU A 97 -0.55 -6.48 -3.90
C LEU A 97 -0.35 -5.63 -5.17
N ARG A 98 0.85 -5.11 -5.41
CA ARG A 98 1.16 -4.31 -6.60
C ARG A 98 1.08 -5.12 -7.88
N LEU A 99 1.60 -6.35 -7.87
CA LEU A 99 1.52 -7.27 -9.01
C LEU A 99 0.05 -7.64 -9.29
N TYR A 100 -0.71 -7.97 -8.24
CA TYR A 100 -2.14 -8.23 -8.36
C TYR A 100 -2.90 -7.04 -8.95
N TYR A 101 -2.64 -5.83 -8.43
CA TYR A 101 -3.25 -4.61 -8.95
C TYR A 101 -2.93 -4.39 -10.42
N HIS A 102 -1.68 -4.62 -10.84
CA HIS A 102 -1.29 -4.54 -12.25
C HIS A 102 -2.03 -5.55 -13.14
N GLU A 103 -2.15 -6.79 -12.67
CA GLU A 103 -2.89 -7.85 -13.36
C GLU A 103 -4.36 -7.44 -13.55
N GLN A 104 -5.01 -6.97 -12.50
CA GLN A 104 -6.44 -6.63 -12.56
C GLN A 104 -6.73 -5.39 -13.41
N MET A 105 -5.93 -4.32 -13.30
CA MET A 105 -6.11 -3.12 -14.12
C MET A 105 -5.86 -3.37 -15.62
N ARG A 106 -5.14 -4.44 -15.99
CA ARG A 106 -5.01 -4.86 -17.40
C ARG A 106 -6.22 -5.64 -17.90
N LEU A 107 -6.90 -6.37 -17.03
CA LEU A 107 -8.00 -7.26 -17.38
C LEU A 107 -9.36 -6.55 -17.41
N ALA A 108 -9.54 -5.53 -16.58
CA ALA A 108 -10.79 -4.81 -16.45
C ALA A 108 -10.57 -3.30 -16.58
N SER A 109 -11.04 -2.71 -17.68
CA SER A 109 -11.11 -1.26 -17.84
C SER A 109 -12.21 -0.60 -16.98
N ASP A 110 -13.16 -1.38 -16.46
CA ASP A 110 -14.38 -0.91 -15.78
C ASP A 110 -14.49 -1.30 -14.28
N GLN A 111 -13.54 -2.04 -13.72
CA GLN A 111 -13.61 -2.38 -12.29
C GLN A 111 -13.26 -1.16 -11.44
N GLU A 112 -14.26 -0.63 -10.74
CA GLU A 112 -14.09 0.51 -9.80
C GLU A 112 -13.15 0.18 -8.63
N ARG A 113 -12.92 -1.11 -8.32
CA ARG A 113 -12.15 -1.57 -7.16
C ARG A 113 -11.37 -2.84 -7.45
N CYS A 114 -10.14 -2.90 -6.94
CA CYS A 114 -9.31 -4.10 -6.97
C CYS A 114 -9.46 -4.85 -5.63
N GLU A 115 -10.20 -5.95 -5.64
CA GLU A 115 -10.51 -6.76 -4.45
C GLU A 115 -9.69 -8.04 -4.45
N LEU A 116 -9.08 -8.38 -3.32
CA LEU A 116 -8.25 -9.58 -3.16
C LEU A 116 -8.63 -10.31 -1.87
N SER A 117 -8.86 -11.62 -1.94
CA SER A 117 -9.06 -12.41 -0.72
C SER A 117 -7.74 -12.62 0.02
N VAL A 118 -7.80 -12.75 1.34
CA VAL A 118 -6.61 -13.04 2.15
C VAL A 118 -6.02 -14.41 1.81
N GLY A 119 -6.86 -15.39 1.47
CA GLY A 119 -6.44 -16.70 1.00
C GLY A 119 -5.56 -16.60 -0.25
N ASP A 120 -6.02 -15.87 -1.27
CA ASP A 120 -5.26 -15.64 -2.51
C ASP A 120 -3.95 -14.88 -2.24
N LEU A 121 -3.99 -13.88 -1.34
CA LEU A 121 -2.79 -13.17 -0.94
C LEU A 121 -1.77 -14.12 -0.28
N ARG A 122 -2.23 -14.97 0.64
CA ARG A 122 -1.37 -15.96 1.32
C ARG A 122 -0.78 -16.95 0.32
N GLU A 123 -1.58 -17.46 -0.61
CA GLU A 123 -1.09 -18.36 -1.66
C GLU A 123 0.00 -17.69 -2.50
N ARG A 124 -0.23 -16.45 -2.94
CA ARG A 124 0.77 -15.67 -3.70
C ARG A 124 2.06 -15.45 -2.91
N LEU A 125 1.98 -15.25 -1.59
CA LEU A 125 3.16 -15.13 -0.74
C LEU A 125 3.90 -16.47 -0.59
N ILE A 126 3.18 -17.58 -0.52
CA ILE A 126 3.76 -18.93 -0.49
C ILE A 126 4.49 -19.22 -1.80
N GLN A 127 3.87 -18.92 -2.94
CA GLN A 127 4.48 -19.04 -4.26
C GLN A 127 5.71 -18.11 -4.41
N ALA A 128 5.70 -16.96 -3.75
CA ALA A 128 6.86 -16.07 -3.61
C ALA A 128 7.91 -16.58 -2.60
N GLY A 129 7.80 -17.83 -2.16
CA GLY A 129 8.77 -18.50 -1.32
C GLY A 129 8.48 -18.44 0.18
N LYS A 130 7.53 -17.64 0.69
CA LYS A 130 7.31 -17.58 2.15
C LYS A 130 6.74 -18.89 2.71
N PRO A 131 7.25 -19.42 3.83
CA PRO A 131 6.70 -20.65 4.40
C PRO A 131 5.29 -20.39 4.92
N ALA A 132 4.35 -21.28 4.62
CA ALA A 132 2.96 -21.18 5.09
C ALA A 132 2.86 -21.03 6.62
N ALA A 133 3.74 -21.72 7.36
CA ALA A 133 3.83 -21.64 8.83
C ALA A 133 4.17 -20.24 9.36
N GLN A 134 4.85 -19.40 8.56
CA GLN A 134 5.19 -18.02 8.92
C GLN A 134 4.09 -17.01 8.53
N LEU A 135 3.04 -17.46 7.84
CA LEU A 135 1.94 -16.63 7.33
C LEU A 135 0.65 -16.91 8.10
N SER A 136 0.74 -16.84 9.43
CA SER A 136 -0.44 -16.93 10.29
C SER A 136 -1.36 -15.71 10.08
N PRO A 137 -2.69 -15.85 10.28
CA PRO A 137 -3.64 -14.74 10.15
C PRO A 137 -3.21 -13.49 10.90
N ARG A 138 -2.76 -13.65 12.16
CA ARG A 138 -2.27 -12.54 12.99
C ARG A 138 -1.12 -11.76 12.36
N VAL A 139 -0.16 -12.45 11.74
CA VAL A 139 1.02 -11.85 11.11
C VAL A 139 0.61 -11.10 9.83
N VAL A 140 -0.26 -11.70 9.01
CA VAL A 140 -0.79 -11.07 7.78
C VAL A 140 -1.65 -9.86 8.13
N ALA A 141 -2.54 -9.96 9.12
CA ALA A 141 -3.36 -8.87 9.62
C ALA A 141 -2.50 -7.67 10.09
N LEU A 142 -1.39 -7.92 10.78
CA LEU A 142 -0.50 -6.85 11.23
C LEU A 142 0.13 -6.10 10.05
N ALA A 143 0.62 -6.85 9.05
CA ALA A 143 1.19 -6.27 7.84
C ALA A 143 0.15 -5.45 7.06
N LEU A 144 -1.04 -6.00 6.83
CA LEU A 144 -2.14 -5.32 6.15
C LEU A 144 -2.63 -4.08 6.91
N ARG A 145 -2.73 -4.14 8.25
CA ARG A 145 -3.03 -2.97 9.09
C ARG A 145 -1.95 -1.90 9.00
N ARG A 146 -0.68 -2.28 8.83
CA ARG A 146 0.40 -1.30 8.59
C ARG A 146 0.22 -0.62 7.23
N LEU A 147 -0.06 -1.38 6.17
CA LEU A 147 -0.30 -0.83 4.83
C LEU A 147 -1.58 0.03 4.80
N SER A 148 -2.63 -0.36 5.51
CA SER A 148 -3.89 0.36 5.57
C SER A 148 -3.77 1.73 6.25
N ARG A 149 -2.94 1.83 7.30
CA ARG A 149 -2.60 3.12 7.94
C ARG A 149 -1.90 4.10 7.00
N HIS A 150 -1.37 3.61 5.88
CA HIS A 150 -0.72 4.42 4.85
C HIS A 150 -1.52 4.44 3.54
N SER A 151 -2.84 4.16 3.61
CA SER A 151 -3.79 4.25 2.48
C SER A 151 -3.41 3.39 1.27
N LEU A 152 -2.66 2.31 1.46
CA LEU A 152 -2.31 1.36 0.40
C LEU A 152 -3.37 0.27 0.22
N VAL A 153 -4.11 -0.03 1.28
CA VAL A 153 -5.21 -0.98 1.28
C VAL A 153 -6.32 -0.53 2.21
N ARG A 154 -7.54 -1.01 1.95
CA ARG A 154 -8.72 -0.83 2.81
C ARG A 154 -9.26 -2.20 3.21
N MET A 155 -9.70 -2.28 4.46
CA MET A 155 -10.24 -3.48 5.07
C MET A 155 -11.51 -3.11 5.82
N GLU A 156 -12.39 -4.09 6.03
CA GLU A 156 -13.57 -3.90 6.86
C GLU A 156 -13.24 -3.81 8.35
N ARG A 157 -14.22 -3.35 9.15
CA ARG A 157 -14.07 -3.30 10.61
C ARG A 157 -14.04 -4.72 11.15
N GLY A 158 -13.17 -4.96 12.13
CA GLY A 158 -13.03 -6.29 12.74
C GLY A 158 -12.14 -7.26 11.97
N PHE A 159 -11.45 -6.82 10.91
CA PHE A 159 -10.59 -7.66 10.07
C PHE A 159 -9.56 -8.49 10.87
N GLU A 160 -9.60 -9.82 10.69
CA GLU A 160 -8.73 -10.80 11.38
C GLU A 160 -7.73 -11.52 10.46
N ALA A 161 -7.75 -11.21 9.16
CA ALA A 161 -7.05 -11.91 8.08
C ALA A 161 -7.43 -13.39 7.96
N GLN A 162 -8.73 -13.69 8.03
CA GLN A 162 -9.26 -15.00 7.66
C GLN A 162 -9.25 -15.15 6.14
N ASP A 163 -9.07 -16.37 5.62
CA ASP A 163 -8.84 -16.58 4.17
C ASP A 163 -9.97 -16.03 3.26
N HIS A 164 -11.21 -16.00 3.74
CA HIS A 164 -12.38 -15.48 3.01
C HIS A 164 -12.54 -13.96 3.09
N GLU A 165 -11.82 -13.27 3.99
CA GLU A 165 -11.92 -11.83 4.12
C GLU A 165 -11.29 -11.14 2.91
N ILE A 166 -11.87 -10.01 2.51
CA ILE A 166 -11.45 -9.24 1.33
C ILE A 166 -10.65 -8.01 1.76
N VAL A 167 -9.59 -7.74 1.01
CA VAL A 167 -8.79 -6.53 1.07
C VAL A 167 -8.97 -5.77 -0.23
N ILE A 168 -9.31 -4.49 -0.14
CA ILE A 168 -9.36 -3.61 -1.30
C ILE A 168 -7.99 -2.98 -1.47
N VAL A 169 -7.37 -3.15 -2.64
CA VAL A 169 -6.09 -2.54 -2.99
C VAL A 169 -6.34 -1.15 -3.56
N GLU A 170 -5.74 -0.14 -2.93
CA GLU A 170 -5.93 1.27 -3.31
C GLU A 170 -4.94 1.69 -4.40
N ALA A 171 -5.36 2.60 -5.28
CA ALA A 171 -4.56 3.09 -6.42
C ALA A 171 -3.22 3.72 -6.03
N LEU A 172 -3.07 4.17 -4.77
CA LEU A 172 -1.80 4.67 -4.23
C LEU A 172 -0.65 3.66 -4.42
N VAL A 173 -0.94 2.36 -4.46
CA VAL A 173 0.07 1.31 -4.67
C VAL A 173 0.88 1.55 -5.95
N GLU A 174 0.24 2.09 -7.00
CA GLU A 174 0.89 2.39 -8.28
C GLU A 174 1.86 3.56 -8.19
N LYS A 175 1.57 4.56 -7.35
CA LYS A 175 2.47 5.69 -7.10
C LYS A 175 3.66 5.32 -6.23
N VAL A 176 3.48 4.38 -5.30
CA VAL A 176 4.55 3.93 -4.39
C VAL A 176 5.50 2.95 -5.09
N LEU A 177 4.97 2.10 -5.98
CA LEU A 177 5.74 1.17 -6.80
C LEU A 177 5.35 1.34 -8.27
N PRO A 178 5.99 2.24 -9.03
CA PRO A 178 5.57 2.55 -10.39
C PRO A 178 5.86 1.41 -11.39
N ALA A 179 5.25 1.48 -12.58
CA ALA A 179 5.24 0.40 -13.54
C ALA A 179 6.62 -0.03 -14.05
N ASP A 180 7.56 0.93 -14.17
CA ASP A 180 8.97 0.67 -14.50
C ASP A 180 9.67 -0.22 -13.47
N LYS A 181 9.12 -0.33 -12.26
CA LYS A 181 9.60 -1.20 -11.19
C LYS A 181 8.93 -2.57 -11.16
N ILE A 182 7.94 -2.86 -12.01
CA ILE A 182 7.25 -4.16 -11.99
C ILE A 182 8.23 -5.30 -12.31
N SER A 183 9.03 -5.16 -13.38
CA SER A 183 10.03 -6.17 -13.73
C SER A 183 11.10 -6.32 -12.63
N ASP A 184 11.51 -5.20 -12.01
CA ASP A 184 12.42 -5.21 -10.85
C ASP A 184 11.79 -5.95 -9.66
N ILE A 185 10.49 -5.75 -9.41
CA ILE A 185 9.74 -6.42 -8.34
C ILE A 185 9.66 -7.91 -8.62
N GLU A 186 9.26 -8.33 -9.81
CA GLU A 186 9.21 -9.73 -10.19
C GLU A 186 10.57 -10.40 -10.03
N GLN A 187 11.64 -9.75 -10.49
CA GLN A 187 12.99 -10.27 -10.35
C GLN A 187 13.42 -10.40 -8.89
N LYS A 188 13.10 -9.41 -8.05
CA LYS A 188 13.35 -9.46 -6.59
C LYS A 188 12.56 -10.58 -5.93
N MET A 189 11.30 -10.78 -6.32
CA MET A 189 10.45 -11.87 -5.82
C MET A 189 11.05 -13.24 -6.20
N ARG A 190 11.43 -13.45 -7.47
CA ARG A 190 12.08 -14.69 -7.92
C ARG A 190 13.40 -14.95 -7.19
N THR A 191 14.23 -13.92 -7.04
CA THR A 191 15.51 -14.03 -6.32
C THR A 191 15.28 -14.38 -4.85
N TYR A 192 14.25 -13.80 -4.23
CA TYR A 192 13.88 -14.11 -2.86
C TYR A 192 13.42 -15.56 -2.71
N THR A 193 12.56 -16.06 -3.61
CA THR A 193 12.14 -17.48 -3.65
C THR A 193 13.35 -18.41 -3.77
N ALA A 194 14.26 -18.13 -4.72
CA ALA A 194 15.44 -18.95 -4.96
C ALA A 194 16.43 -18.98 -3.78
N ALA A 195 16.62 -17.84 -3.11
CA ALA A 195 17.45 -17.75 -1.91
C ALA A 195 16.87 -18.57 -0.75
N GLN A 196 15.54 -18.58 -0.63
CA GLN A 196 14.87 -19.32 0.42
C GLN A 196 14.91 -20.84 0.20
N ALA A 197 14.70 -21.30 -1.04
CA ALA A 197 14.85 -22.72 -1.39
C ALA A 197 16.27 -23.24 -1.09
N LYS A 198 17.30 -22.42 -1.29
CA LYS A 198 18.69 -22.78 -0.91
C LYS A 198 18.88 -22.88 0.60
N GLN A 199 18.25 -22.02 1.39
CA GLN A 199 18.33 -22.08 2.85
C GLN A 199 17.63 -23.32 3.40
N GLU A 200 16.49 -23.70 2.84
CA GLU A 200 15.77 -24.92 3.22
C GLU A 200 16.57 -26.19 2.86
N ALA A 201 17.21 -26.20 1.69
CA ALA A 201 18.10 -27.31 1.29
C ALA A 201 19.35 -27.45 2.19
N GLN A 202 19.91 -26.35 2.69
CA GLN A 202 21.05 -26.35 3.62
C GLN A 202 20.64 -26.67 5.06
N GLY A 203 19.42 -26.30 5.47
CA GLY A 203 18.87 -26.65 6.78
C GLY A 203 18.51 -28.14 6.89
N ALA A 204 18.08 -28.76 5.78
CA ALA A 204 17.77 -30.19 5.70
C ALA A 204 19.02 -31.10 5.62
N SER A 205 20.22 -30.55 5.41
CA SER A 205 21.47 -31.32 5.29
C SER A 205 22.29 -31.41 6.58
N SER A 206 21.74 -31.04 7.74
CA SER A 206 22.37 -31.34 9.05
C SER A 206 21.90 -32.73 9.50
N PRO A 207 22.78 -33.74 9.59
CA PRO A 207 22.39 -35.07 10.06
C PRO A 207 22.10 -35.03 11.56
N SER A 208 20.99 -35.65 11.98
CA SER A 208 20.80 -36.06 13.37
C SER A 208 21.99 -36.93 13.82
N PRO A 209 22.66 -36.63 14.94
CA PRO A 209 23.65 -37.53 15.49
C PRO A 209 22.95 -38.74 16.12
N GLY A 210 23.21 -39.92 15.56
CA GLY A 210 23.32 -41.21 16.24
C GLY A 210 22.11 -41.71 17.04
N GLU A 211 21.28 -42.53 16.40
CA GLU A 211 20.82 -43.76 17.05
C GLU A 211 22.04 -44.68 17.12
N GLU A 212 22.82 -44.61 18.21
CA GLU A 212 23.78 -45.66 18.53
C GLU A 212 23.00 -46.82 19.17
N GLU A 213 23.04 -47.94 18.45
CA GLU A 213 22.75 -49.28 18.91
C GLU A 213 23.43 -49.54 20.26
N GLU A 214 22.67 -49.99 21.25
CA GLU A 214 23.24 -50.79 22.33
C GLU A 214 22.40 -52.07 22.48
N SER A 215 22.81 -53.08 21.72
CA SER A 215 22.43 -54.48 21.89
C SER A 215 23.69 -55.31 22.15
N GLY A 216 23.74 -56.01 23.29
CA GLY A 216 24.76 -57.00 23.67
C GLY A 216 25.92 -56.39 24.46
N GLU A 217 26.33 -56.88 25.63
CA GLU A 217 26.13 -58.17 26.34
C GLU A 217 26.10 -57.96 27.86
#